data_AF-A0A6P1YF96-F1
#
_entry.id   AF-A0A6P1YF96-F1
#
_cell.length_a   1.000
_cell.length_b   1.000
_cell.length_c   1.000
_cell.angle_alpha   90.00
_cell.angle_beta   90.00
_cell.angle_gamma   90.00
#
_symmetry.space_group_name_H-M   'P 1'
#
loop_
_entity.id
_entity.type
_entity.pdbx_description
1 polymer ?
#
loop_
_entity_poly.entity_id
_entity_poly.type
_entity_poly.pdbx_seq_one_letter_code
_entity_poly.pdbx_strand_id
1 'polypeptide(L)'
;MDNAVYLKDCYFMYDEDRQVVRIYHKDKGELDVFFLGSLIYVLLPTVLRMILGLNPTSRFDEYYMNLWQPNAEDDKIIADNIPRIKYKNIVLFRRKWLIRNIFDMNRDLVEIYYDVISTFVNNNLPLEFFVRKYRGNKNIDYSKLGRTELKPKYIHLASPLLFREFIVELESDGFVILEEVLPNNSNEKFVREYQIEYTTRRGE
;
A
#
# COMPACT_ATOMS: atom_id res chain seq x y z
N MET A 1 22.12 -31.79 17.59
CA MET A 1 21.90 -31.12 18.88
C MET A 1 20.77 -30.13 18.69
N ASP A 2 19.75 -30.19 19.55
CA ASP A 2 18.60 -29.30 19.45
C ASP A 2 19.01 -27.93 20.01
N ASN A 3 19.28 -26.97 19.12
CA ASN A 3 19.69 -25.61 19.48
C ASN A 3 18.49 -24.70 19.79
N ALA A 4 17.31 -25.30 20.03
CA ALA A 4 16.09 -24.59 20.36
C ALA A 4 16.28 -23.66 21.57
N VAL A 5 15.70 -22.47 21.47
CA VAL A 5 15.60 -21.51 22.56
C VAL A 5 14.16 -21.57 23.06
N TYR A 6 13.97 -21.92 24.34
CA TYR A 6 12.64 -21.96 24.95
C TYR A 6 12.30 -20.61 25.57
N LEU A 7 11.11 -20.10 25.28
CA LEU A 7 10.68 -18.78 25.76
C LEU A 7 10.68 -18.64 27.30
N LYS A 8 10.48 -19.74 28.03
CA LYS A 8 10.52 -19.74 29.50
C LYS A 8 11.88 -19.37 30.09
N ASP A 9 12.94 -19.50 29.28
CA ASP A 9 14.33 -19.21 29.67
C ASP A 9 14.75 -17.80 29.21
N CYS A 10 13.82 -17.02 28.65
CA CYS A 10 14.03 -15.66 28.19
C CYS A 10 13.37 -14.62 29.10
N TYR A 11 13.95 -13.41 29.14
CA TYR A 11 13.42 -12.26 29.87
C TYR A 11 13.65 -10.96 29.09
N PHE A 12 12.90 -9.91 29.43
CA PHE A 12 12.99 -8.59 28.79
C PHE A 12 13.78 -7.64 29.68
N MET A 13 14.64 -6.82 29.07
CA MET A 13 15.38 -5.78 29.75
C MET A 13 15.38 -4.51 28.90
N TYR A 14 15.25 -3.37 29.55
CA TYR A 14 15.37 -2.07 28.89
C TYR A 14 16.85 -1.70 28.75
N ASP A 15 17.25 -1.37 27.54
CA ASP A 15 18.58 -0.89 27.18
C ASP A 15 18.54 0.65 27.19
N GLU A 16 19.16 1.28 28.20
CA GLU A 16 19.15 2.74 28.36
C GLU A 16 19.92 3.46 27.25
N ASP A 17 21.00 2.87 26.73
CA ASP A 17 21.82 3.50 25.69
C ASP A 17 21.06 3.55 24.36
N ARG A 18 20.36 2.46 24.02
CA ARG A 18 19.57 2.35 22.78
C ARG A 18 18.13 2.81 22.93
N GLN A 19 17.68 3.06 24.16
CA GLN A 19 16.29 3.43 24.50
C GLN A 19 15.25 2.42 24.00
N VAL A 20 15.55 1.11 24.05
CA VAL A 20 14.68 0.03 23.55
C VAL A 20 14.59 -1.14 24.53
N VAL A 21 13.48 -1.88 24.47
CA VAL A 21 13.37 -3.17 25.17
C VAL A 21 13.98 -4.28 24.32
N ARG A 22 14.86 -5.09 24.91
CA ARG A 22 15.53 -6.22 24.26
C ARG A 22 15.18 -7.51 24.98
N ILE A 23 15.32 -8.64 24.29
CA ILE A 23 15.09 -9.98 24.83
C ILE A 23 16.43 -10.67 25.09
N TYR A 24 16.56 -11.25 26.27
CA TYR A 24 17.76 -11.94 26.74
C TYR A 24 17.41 -13.39 27.10
N HIS A 25 18.36 -14.29 26.92
CA HIS A 25 18.32 -15.65 27.42
C HIS A 25 19.30 -15.79 28.58
N LYS A 26 18.88 -16.47 29.65
CA LYS A 26 19.66 -16.63 30.90
C LYS A 26 21.12 -17.06 30.69
N ASP A 27 21.37 -17.95 29.72
CA ASP A 27 22.71 -18.48 29.45
C ASP A 27 23.36 -17.95 28.17
N LYS A 28 22.59 -17.31 27.27
CA LYS A 28 23.06 -16.93 25.91
C LYS A 28 23.18 -15.42 25.73
N GLY A 29 22.73 -14.63 26.71
CA GLY A 29 22.73 -13.17 26.62
C GLY A 29 21.65 -12.65 25.68
N GLU A 30 21.90 -11.51 25.06
CA GLU A 30 20.98 -10.83 24.16
C GLU A 30 20.64 -11.72 22.94
N LEU A 31 19.37 -11.77 22.56
CA LEU A 31 18.90 -12.51 21.39
C LEU A 31 18.40 -11.56 20.31
N ASP A 32 18.93 -11.70 19.10
CA ASP A 32 18.33 -11.12 17.90
C ASP A 32 17.36 -12.12 17.27
N VAL A 33 16.08 -11.78 17.28
CA VAL A 33 15.00 -12.63 16.76
C VAL A 33 14.51 -12.09 15.42
N PHE A 34 14.55 -12.94 14.40
CA PHE A 34 14.10 -12.63 13.05
C PHE A 34 12.95 -13.54 12.64
N PHE A 35 12.00 -12.99 11.89
CA PHE A 35 10.97 -13.76 11.20
C PHE A 35 11.25 -13.75 9.70
N LEU A 36 11.65 -14.90 9.16
CA LEU A 36 11.98 -15.07 7.75
C LEU A 36 10.78 -15.50 6.88
N GLY A 37 9.59 -15.60 7.47
CA GLY A 37 8.39 -15.96 6.75
C GLY A 37 7.76 -14.78 6.00
N SER A 38 6.94 -15.09 5.00
CA SER A 38 6.15 -14.10 4.26
C SER A 38 4.78 -13.81 4.89
N LEU A 39 4.46 -14.43 6.03
CA LEU A 39 3.18 -14.23 6.70
C LEU A 39 3.09 -12.78 7.20
N ILE A 40 1.95 -12.14 6.93
CA ILE A 40 1.68 -10.78 7.39
C ILE A 40 1.71 -10.76 8.92
N TYR A 41 2.45 -9.81 9.51
CA TYR A 41 2.71 -9.68 10.95
C TYR A 41 1.44 -9.79 11.80
N VAL A 42 0.32 -9.19 11.37
CA VAL A 42 -0.95 -9.22 12.12
C VAL A 42 -1.54 -10.61 12.29
N LEU A 43 -1.20 -11.57 11.43
CA LEU A 43 -1.67 -12.96 11.51
C LEU A 43 -0.81 -13.84 12.44
N LEU A 44 0.30 -13.31 12.95
CA LEU A 44 1.14 -14.04 13.90
C LEU A 44 0.47 -14.11 15.28
N PRO A 45 0.69 -15.21 16.05
CA PRO A 45 0.35 -15.26 17.46
C PRO A 45 0.90 -14.05 18.24
N THR A 46 0.14 -13.58 19.23
CA THR A 46 0.47 -12.35 19.99
C THR A 46 1.88 -12.36 20.56
N VAL A 47 2.35 -13.50 21.09
CA VAL A 47 3.69 -13.62 21.67
C VAL A 47 4.78 -13.41 20.62
N LEU A 48 4.61 -13.95 19.41
CA LEU A 48 5.57 -13.76 18.32
C LEU A 48 5.55 -12.33 17.81
N ARG A 49 4.37 -11.71 17.71
CA ARG A 49 4.25 -10.28 17.37
C ARG A 49 5.04 -9.43 18.37
N MET A 50 4.80 -9.62 19.66
CA MET A 50 5.49 -8.88 20.72
C MET A 50 7.01 -8.99 20.59
N ILE A 51 7.55 -10.20 20.41
CA ILE A 51 9.00 -10.43 20.28
C ILE A 51 9.56 -9.75 19.03
N LEU A 52 8.89 -9.87 17.88
CA LEU A 52 9.32 -9.22 16.64
C LEU A 52 9.20 -7.69 16.70
N GLY A 53 8.23 -7.18 17.46
CA GLY A 53 8.05 -5.75 17.71
C GLY A 53 9.23 -5.11 18.47
N LEU A 54 10.05 -5.90 19.17
CA LEU A 54 11.28 -5.42 19.82
C LEU A 54 12.42 -5.13 18.83
N ASN A 55 12.31 -5.66 17.61
CA ASN A 55 13.22 -5.41 16.51
C ASN A 55 12.48 -4.70 15.38
N PRO A 56 12.02 -3.45 15.58
CA PRO A 56 11.27 -2.75 14.56
C PRO A 56 12.17 -2.52 13.35
N THR A 57 11.89 -3.22 12.25
CA THR A 57 12.40 -2.82 10.94
C THR A 57 11.58 -1.64 10.47
N SER A 58 12.23 -0.51 10.17
CA SER A 58 11.57 0.59 9.49
C SER A 58 11.05 0.09 8.15
N ARG A 59 9.74 -0.13 8.05
CA ARG A 59 9.09 -0.38 6.77
C ARG A 59 8.69 0.96 6.20
N PHE A 60 9.31 1.32 5.09
CA PHE A 60 8.85 2.41 4.25
C PHE A 60 7.89 1.83 3.24
N ASP A 61 6.59 2.05 3.46
CA ASP A 61 5.54 1.69 2.50
C ASP A 61 4.57 2.87 2.45
N GLU A 62 4.52 3.51 1.29
CA GLU A 62 3.78 4.73 1.10
C GLU A 62 2.27 4.53 1.09
N TYR A 63 1.81 3.30 0.92
CA TYR A 63 0.38 3.00 0.96
C TYR A 63 -0.19 3.09 2.38
N TYR A 64 0.67 3.05 3.41
CA TYR A 64 0.29 3.29 4.81
C TYR A 64 0.38 4.77 5.21
N MET A 65 0.84 5.66 4.32
CA MET A 65 0.99 7.08 4.59
C MET A 65 -0.22 7.85 4.06
N ASN A 66 -0.86 8.68 4.89
CA ASN A 66 -1.84 9.64 4.39
C ASN A 66 -1.14 10.92 3.94
N LEU A 67 -0.81 10.99 2.65
CA LEU A 67 -0.13 12.12 2.02
C LEU A 67 -1.11 13.11 1.35
N TRP A 68 -2.41 12.88 1.48
CA TRP A 68 -3.43 13.61 0.73
C TRP A 68 -3.97 14.80 1.53
N GLN A 69 -4.17 15.93 0.85
CA GLN A 69 -4.76 17.14 1.41
C GLN A 69 -5.91 17.64 0.51
N PRO A 70 -7.00 16.86 0.34
CA PRO A 70 -8.11 17.29 -0.50
C PRO A 70 -8.77 18.55 0.07
N ASN A 71 -8.98 19.56 -0.77
CA ASN A 71 -9.84 20.67 -0.40
C ASN A 71 -11.31 20.22 -0.49
N ALA A 72 -12.01 20.24 0.64
CA ALA A 72 -13.39 19.77 0.72
C ALA A 72 -14.35 20.63 -0.12
N GLU A 73 -14.03 21.91 -0.29
CA GLU A 73 -14.88 22.93 -0.96
C GLU A 73 -14.70 22.98 -2.49
N ASP A 74 -13.79 22.18 -3.05
CA ASP A 74 -13.54 22.15 -4.49
C ASP A 74 -14.27 20.95 -5.14
N ASP A 75 -15.16 21.26 -6.09
CA ASP A 75 -15.94 20.30 -6.89
C ASP A 75 -15.16 19.76 -8.11
N LYS A 76 -13.85 19.99 -8.18
CA LYS A 76 -12.99 19.42 -9.23
C LYS A 76 -12.89 17.89 -9.10
N ILE A 77 -12.81 17.25 -10.27
CA ILE A 77 -12.54 15.81 -10.38
C ILE A 77 -11.19 15.42 -9.74
N ILE A 78 -10.13 16.19 -9.98
CA ILE A 78 -8.82 15.95 -9.34
C ILE A 78 -8.79 16.76 -8.03
N ALA A 79 -8.95 16.07 -6.92
CA ALA A 79 -8.93 16.68 -5.59
C ALA A 79 -7.51 16.93 -5.08
N ASP A 80 -6.57 16.06 -5.47
CA ASP A 80 -5.15 16.16 -5.13
C ASP A 80 -4.31 15.26 -6.08
N ASN A 81 -3.01 15.48 -6.16
CA ASN A 81 -2.10 14.72 -7.02
C ASN A 81 -0.71 14.60 -6.39
N ILE A 82 -0.20 13.38 -6.34
CA ILE A 82 1.19 13.08 -5.97
C ILE A 82 1.98 12.87 -7.26
N PRO A 83 3.00 13.71 -7.55
CA PRO A 83 3.83 13.52 -8.73
C PRO A 83 4.65 12.23 -8.63
N ARG A 84 5.13 11.73 -9.77
CA ARG A 84 6.07 10.61 -9.78
C ARG A 84 7.37 11.02 -9.08
N ILE A 85 7.74 10.32 -8.02
CA ILE A 85 8.98 10.58 -7.28
C ILE A 85 10.03 9.56 -7.71
N LYS A 86 11.20 10.06 -8.14
CA LYS A 86 12.32 9.25 -8.60
C LYS A 86 13.59 9.59 -7.85
N TYR A 87 14.43 8.58 -7.65
CA TYR A 87 15.83 8.76 -7.29
C TYR A 87 16.69 8.06 -8.35
N LYS A 88 17.43 8.85 -9.14
CA LYS A 88 18.14 8.37 -10.33
C LYS A 88 17.16 7.58 -11.24
N ASN A 89 17.46 6.30 -11.49
CA ASN A 89 16.65 5.42 -12.35
C ASN A 89 15.61 4.60 -11.56
N ILE A 90 15.46 4.85 -10.26
CA ILE A 90 14.53 4.13 -9.39
C ILE A 90 13.29 5.00 -9.20
N VAL A 91 12.12 4.46 -9.54
CA VAL A 91 10.83 5.09 -9.20
C VAL A 91 10.48 4.68 -7.79
N LEU A 92 10.47 5.66 -6.88
CA LEU A 92 10.09 5.45 -5.48
C LEU A 92 8.57 5.55 -5.31
N PHE A 93 7.94 6.47 -6.03
CA PHE A 93 6.49 6.65 -6.05
C PHE A 93 6.01 6.77 -7.49
N ARG A 94 5.01 5.98 -7.85
CA ARG A 94 4.23 6.21 -9.07
C ARG A 94 3.39 7.48 -8.91
N ARG A 95 3.13 8.17 -10.02
CA ARG A 95 2.19 9.30 -10.06
C ARG A 95 0.80 8.79 -9.64
N LYS A 96 0.16 9.53 -8.75
CA LYS A 96 -1.15 9.17 -8.20
C LYS A 96 -2.07 10.40 -8.22
N TRP A 97 -3.34 10.19 -8.51
CA TRP A 97 -4.38 11.21 -8.46
C TRP A 97 -5.44 10.79 -7.47
N LEU A 98 -5.86 11.72 -6.61
CA LEU A 98 -7.04 11.56 -5.79
C LEU A 98 -8.23 12.09 -6.59
N ILE A 99 -9.14 11.20 -6.96
CA ILE A 99 -10.27 11.49 -7.81
C ILE A 99 -11.54 11.55 -6.99
N ARG A 100 -12.26 12.66 -7.09
CA ARG A 100 -13.61 12.83 -6.59
C ARG A 100 -14.60 12.30 -7.63
N ASN A 101 -15.58 11.53 -7.20
CA ASN A 101 -16.70 11.22 -8.08
C ASN A 101 -17.56 12.49 -8.29
N ILE A 102 -17.62 12.98 -9.53
CA ILE A 102 -18.42 14.14 -9.95
C ILE A 102 -19.52 13.75 -10.94
N PHE A 103 -19.67 12.45 -11.24
CA PHE A 103 -20.59 11.95 -12.25
C PHE A 103 -21.92 11.54 -11.60
N ASP A 104 -23.02 11.82 -12.28
CA ASP A 104 -24.34 11.33 -11.86
C ASP A 104 -24.49 9.85 -12.21
N MET A 105 -24.36 9.00 -11.18
CA MET A 105 -24.44 7.54 -11.31
C MET A 105 -25.85 7.01 -11.57
N ASN A 106 -26.87 7.88 -11.57
CA ASN A 106 -28.25 7.47 -11.89
C ASN A 106 -28.55 7.50 -13.40
N ARG A 107 -27.62 8.01 -14.22
CA ARG A 107 -27.77 8.09 -15.68
C ARG A 107 -27.50 6.76 -16.37
N ASP A 108 -27.83 6.68 -17.65
CA ASP A 108 -27.51 5.51 -18.47
C ASP A 108 -25.99 5.30 -18.55
N LEU A 109 -25.56 4.03 -18.48
CA LEU A 109 -24.15 3.66 -18.43
C LEU A 109 -23.36 4.14 -19.66
N VAL A 110 -24.00 4.20 -20.84
CA VAL A 110 -23.37 4.69 -22.07
C VAL A 110 -23.14 6.19 -21.98
N GLU A 111 -24.08 6.95 -21.43
CA GLU A 111 -23.90 8.38 -21.21
C GLU A 111 -22.77 8.65 -20.20
N ILE A 112 -22.78 7.94 -19.07
CA ILE A 112 -21.71 8.03 -18.06
C ILE A 112 -20.36 7.67 -18.69
N TYR A 113 -20.31 6.66 -19.57
CA TYR A 113 -19.10 6.28 -20.28
C TYR A 113 -18.52 7.44 -21.10
N TYR A 114 -19.35 8.12 -21.90
CA TYR A 114 -18.91 9.28 -22.68
C TYR A 114 -18.43 10.41 -21.78
N ASP A 115 -19.14 10.70 -20.70
CA ASP A 115 -18.79 11.77 -19.77
C ASP A 115 -17.47 11.49 -19.04
N VAL A 116 -17.27 10.25 -18.58
CA VAL A 116 -16.03 9.82 -17.92
C VAL A 116 -14.84 9.93 -18.90
N ILE A 117 -14.95 9.37 -20.10
CA ILE A 117 -13.88 9.42 -21.10
C ILE A 117 -13.54 10.88 -21.45
N SER A 118 -14.55 11.70 -21.75
CA SER A 118 -14.36 13.10 -22.13
C SER A 118 -13.70 13.89 -21.00
N THR A 119 -14.14 13.67 -19.76
CA THR A 119 -13.57 14.33 -18.57
C THR A 119 -12.13 13.90 -18.36
N PHE A 120 -11.81 12.62 -18.52
CA PHE A 120 -10.43 12.12 -18.37
C PHE A 120 -9.50 12.74 -19.42
N VAL A 121 -9.93 12.77 -20.69
CA VAL A 121 -9.17 13.38 -21.78
C VAL A 121 -8.95 14.88 -21.53
N ASN A 122 -10.02 15.62 -21.18
CA ASN A 122 -9.95 17.06 -20.94
C ASN A 122 -9.05 17.43 -19.74
N ASN A 123 -8.90 16.54 -18.76
CA ASN A 123 -8.06 16.74 -17.58
C ASN A 123 -6.68 16.08 -17.69
N ASN A 124 -6.31 15.53 -18.85
CA ASN A 124 -5.05 14.79 -19.06
C ASN A 124 -4.86 13.63 -18.05
N LEU A 125 -5.95 12.94 -17.69
CA LEU A 125 -5.91 11.72 -16.90
C LEU A 125 -5.66 10.50 -17.81
N PRO A 126 -4.97 9.47 -17.31
CA PRO A 126 -4.71 8.28 -18.11
C PRO A 126 -5.98 7.45 -18.31
N LEU A 127 -6.12 6.81 -19.47
CA LEU A 127 -7.21 5.86 -19.75
C LEU A 127 -6.89 4.43 -19.26
N GLU A 128 -5.65 4.20 -18.85
CA GLU A 128 -5.15 2.97 -18.23
C GLU A 128 -4.53 3.32 -16.87
N PHE A 129 -5.01 2.69 -15.81
CA PHE A 129 -4.58 2.99 -14.45
C PHE A 129 -4.87 1.85 -13.49
N PHE A 130 -4.24 1.91 -12.33
CA PHE A 130 -4.64 1.13 -11.17
C PHE A 130 -5.57 1.96 -10.28
N VAL A 131 -6.70 1.41 -9.87
CA VAL A 131 -7.67 2.06 -8.97
C VAL A 131 -7.73 1.37 -7.62
N ARG A 132 -7.94 2.16 -6.57
CA ARG A 132 -8.25 1.70 -5.21
C ARG A 132 -9.08 2.72 -4.46
N LYS A 133 -9.86 2.28 -3.48
CA LYS A 133 -10.64 3.16 -2.60
C LYS A 133 -9.73 4.02 -1.72
N TYR A 134 -10.03 5.32 -1.62
CA TYR A 134 -9.43 6.17 -0.60
C TYR A 134 -10.12 5.92 0.75
N ARG A 135 -9.34 5.61 1.78
CA ARG A 135 -9.87 5.31 3.12
C ARG A 135 -9.67 6.45 4.13
N GLY A 136 -8.96 7.51 3.76
CA GLY A 136 -8.65 8.66 4.64
C GLY A 136 -7.94 8.26 5.93
N ASN A 137 -8.14 9.05 6.99
CA ASN A 137 -7.64 8.77 8.35
C ASN A 137 -8.51 7.76 9.14
N LYS A 138 -9.38 6.99 8.49
CA LYS A 138 -10.17 5.98 9.22
C LYS A 138 -9.22 4.87 9.67
N ASN A 139 -9.25 4.55 10.97
CA ASN A 139 -8.50 3.41 11.51
C ASN A 139 -8.89 2.14 10.76
N ILE A 140 -7.98 1.67 9.92
CA ILE A 140 -8.16 0.47 9.11
C ILE A 140 -8.04 -0.72 10.06
N ASP A 141 -9.14 -1.42 10.32
CA ASP A 141 -9.12 -2.70 11.05
C ASP A 141 -8.60 -3.80 10.12
N TYR A 142 -7.27 -3.93 10.06
CA TYR A 142 -6.57 -4.94 9.25
C TYR A 142 -6.99 -6.38 9.59
N SER A 143 -7.58 -6.62 10.77
CA SER A 143 -8.05 -7.97 11.16
C SER A 143 -9.34 -8.40 10.46
N LYS A 144 -10.14 -7.42 9.98
CA LYS A 144 -11.43 -7.65 9.31
C LYS A 144 -11.37 -7.48 7.79
N LEU A 145 -10.21 -7.08 7.26
CA LEU A 145 -10.03 -6.83 5.84
C LEU A 145 -9.77 -8.11 5.06
N GLY A 146 -10.64 -8.37 4.08
CA GLY A 146 -10.37 -9.37 3.07
C GLY A 146 -9.08 -9.01 2.31
N ARG A 147 -8.24 -10.02 2.04
CA ARG A 147 -6.95 -9.87 1.32
C ARG A 147 -7.07 -9.17 -0.04
N THR A 148 -8.26 -9.14 -0.62
CA THR A 148 -8.57 -8.57 -1.94
C THR A 148 -8.94 -7.08 -1.88
N GLU A 149 -9.46 -6.58 -0.76
CA GLU A 149 -9.98 -5.21 -0.64
C GLU A 149 -8.90 -4.12 -0.55
N LEU A 150 -7.64 -4.54 -0.37
CA LEU A 150 -6.48 -3.66 -0.31
C LEU A 150 -5.72 -3.62 -1.64
N LYS A 151 -6.02 -4.53 -2.57
CA LYS A 151 -5.25 -4.65 -3.81
C LYS A 151 -5.73 -3.61 -4.83
N PRO A 152 -4.81 -2.89 -5.49
CA PRO A 152 -5.17 -2.08 -6.63
C PRO A 152 -5.75 -2.95 -7.75
N LYS A 153 -6.79 -2.46 -8.41
CA LYS A 153 -7.41 -3.10 -9.58
C LYS A 153 -6.91 -2.42 -10.86
N TYR A 154 -6.50 -3.20 -11.85
CA TYR A 154 -6.16 -2.65 -13.16
C TYR A 154 -7.44 -2.29 -13.93
N ILE A 155 -7.47 -1.09 -14.50
CA ILE A 155 -8.56 -0.55 -15.30
C ILE A 155 -8.00 -0.06 -16.62
N HIS A 156 -8.69 -0.41 -17.71
CA HIS A 156 -8.54 0.22 -19.00
C HIS A 156 -9.91 0.68 -19.46
N LEU A 157 -10.12 1.98 -19.55
CA LEU A 157 -11.44 2.55 -19.84
C LEU A 157 -11.99 2.15 -21.22
N ALA A 158 -11.16 1.77 -22.18
CA ALA A 158 -11.65 1.28 -23.48
C ALA A 158 -12.31 -0.11 -23.38
N SER A 159 -12.13 -0.84 -22.27
CA SER A 159 -12.80 -2.11 -22.02
C SER A 159 -14.12 -1.89 -21.28
N PRO A 160 -15.28 -2.21 -21.87
CA PRO A 160 -16.57 -2.03 -21.21
C PRO A 160 -16.70 -2.82 -19.90
N LEU A 161 -16.02 -3.98 -19.81
CA LEU A 161 -15.98 -4.79 -18.60
C LEU A 161 -15.24 -4.06 -17.47
N LEU A 162 -14.03 -3.55 -17.76
CA LEU A 162 -13.23 -2.83 -16.76
C LEU A 162 -13.81 -1.46 -16.44
N PHE A 163 -14.51 -0.85 -17.39
CA PHE A 163 -15.28 0.37 -17.13
C PHE A 163 -16.37 0.14 -16.07
N ARG A 164 -17.14 -0.95 -16.17
CA ARG A 164 -18.14 -1.30 -15.15
C ARG A 164 -17.51 -1.48 -13.77
N GLU A 165 -16.36 -2.16 -13.70
CA GLU A 165 -15.60 -2.29 -12.45
C GLU A 165 -15.17 -0.92 -11.89
N PHE A 166 -14.77 0.00 -12.76
CA PHE A 166 -14.38 1.35 -12.34
C PHE A 166 -15.57 2.14 -11.77
N ILE A 167 -16.75 2.04 -12.38
CA ILE A 167 -17.97 2.67 -11.86
C ILE A 167 -18.30 2.17 -10.45
N VAL A 168 -18.20 0.85 -10.20
CA VAL A 168 -18.40 0.28 -8.86
C VAL A 168 -17.42 0.85 -7.81
N GLU A 169 -16.19 1.18 -8.21
CA GLU A 169 -15.23 1.83 -7.32
C GLU A 169 -15.57 3.32 -7.07
N LEU A 170 -16.17 4.01 -8.04
CA LEU A 170 -16.63 5.41 -7.93
C LEU A 170 -17.96 5.57 -7.17
N GLU A 171 -18.83 4.56 -7.19
CA GLU A 171 -20.21 4.60 -6.66
C GLU A 171 -20.31 4.83 -5.13
N SER A 172 -19.20 4.75 -4.39
CA SER A 172 -19.21 5.16 -2.97
C SER A 172 -18.92 6.65 -2.84
N ASP A 173 -19.77 7.40 -2.11
CA ASP A 173 -19.62 8.83 -1.73
C ASP A 173 -18.23 9.17 -1.14
N GLY A 174 -17.22 9.25 -2.00
CA GLY A 174 -15.85 9.24 -1.58
C GLY A 174 -14.88 9.43 -2.74
N PHE A 175 -13.61 9.46 -2.37
CA PHE A 175 -12.53 9.57 -3.32
C PHE A 175 -12.02 8.18 -3.72
N VAL A 176 -11.51 8.07 -4.93
CA VAL A 176 -10.69 6.94 -5.36
C VAL A 176 -9.28 7.43 -5.66
N ILE A 177 -8.29 6.57 -5.47
CA ILE A 177 -6.92 6.84 -5.88
C ILE A 177 -6.69 6.14 -7.21
N LEU A 178 -6.32 6.92 -8.22
CA LEU A 178 -5.76 6.41 -9.46
C LEU A 178 -4.24 6.43 -9.36
N GLU A 179 -3.60 5.37 -9.78
CA GLU A 179 -2.15 5.25 -9.90
C GLU A 179 -1.80 4.93 -11.36
N GLU A 180 -0.79 5.61 -11.90
CA GLU A 180 -0.33 5.35 -13.26
C GLU A 180 0.14 3.90 -13.46
N VAL A 181 -0.06 3.37 -14.67
CA VAL A 181 0.50 2.07 -15.05
C VAL A 181 2.01 2.23 -15.28
N LEU A 182 2.80 1.55 -14.46
CA LEU A 182 4.26 1.50 -14.61
C LEU A 182 4.84 0.18 -14.07
N PRO A 183 5.69 -0.54 -14.82
CA PRO A 183 6.20 -0.22 -16.16
C PRO A 183 5.14 -0.31 -17.27
N ASN A 184 5.39 0.35 -18.40
CA ASN A 184 4.56 0.15 -19.60
C ASN A 184 4.95 -1.19 -20.22
N ASN A 185 4.06 -2.18 -20.08
CA ASN A 185 4.31 -3.58 -20.44
C ASN A 185 3.52 -4.01 -21.67
N SER A 186 3.04 -3.07 -22.49
CA SER A 186 2.18 -3.38 -23.66
C SER A 186 2.84 -4.35 -24.65
N ASN A 187 4.17 -4.37 -24.72
CA ASN A 187 4.95 -5.24 -25.59
C ASN A 187 5.50 -6.50 -24.88
N GLU A 188 5.20 -6.70 -23.60
CA GLU A 188 5.72 -7.83 -22.83
C GLU A 188 4.68 -8.94 -22.73
N LYS A 189 5.12 -10.20 -22.91
CA LYS A 189 4.26 -11.37 -22.75
C LYS A 189 3.84 -11.59 -21.28
N PHE A 190 4.67 -11.17 -20.33
CA PHE A 190 4.47 -11.38 -18.91
C PHE A 190 4.96 -10.18 -18.13
N VAL A 191 4.20 -9.78 -17.10
CA VAL A 191 4.67 -8.82 -16.10
C VAL A 191 5.60 -9.55 -15.12
N ARG A 192 6.75 -8.94 -14.81
CA ARG A 192 7.76 -9.50 -13.89
C ARG A 192 7.95 -8.59 -12.70
N GLU A 193 8.12 -9.20 -11.53
CA GLU A 193 8.51 -8.54 -10.29
C GLU A 193 9.78 -9.20 -9.77
N TYR A 194 10.77 -8.39 -9.40
CA TYR A 194 12.07 -8.86 -8.90
C TYR A 194 12.18 -8.52 -7.42
N GLN A 195 12.41 -9.53 -6.58
CA GLN A 195 12.78 -9.33 -5.19
C GLN A 195 14.32 -9.31 -5.09
N ILE A 196 14.87 -8.20 -4.60
CA ILE A 196 16.31 -8.02 -4.41
C ILE A 196 16.58 -7.93 -2.92
N GLU A 197 17.37 -8.86 -2.38
CA GLU A 197 17.84 -8.80 -1.00
C GLU A 197 19.17 -8.06 -0.96
N TYR A 198 19.23 -6.99 -0.16
CA TYR A 198 20.44 -6.23 0.09
C TYR A 198 20.73 -6.19 1.58
N THR A 199 21.90 -6.71 1.96
CA THR A 199 22.37 -6.70 3.34
C THR A 199 23.46 -5.65 3.47
N THR A 200 23.21 -4.60 4.24
CA THR A 200 24.29 -3.74 4.73
C THR A 200 24.93 -4.41 5.94
N ARG A 201 26.26 -4.38 6.04
CA ARG A 201 26.88 -4.57 7.35
C ARG A 201 26.42 -3.38 8.21
N ARG A 202 25.79 -3.64 9.35
CA ARG A 202 25.61 -2.60 10.38
C ARG A 202 27.01 -2.04 10.66
N GLY A 203 27.12 -0.71 10.61
CA GLY A 203 28.39 0.01 10.59
C GLY A 203 29.35 -0.39 11.71
N GLU A 204 30.63 -0.35 11.36
CA GLU A 204 31.60 0.43 12.12
C GLU A 204 31.20 1.92 12.10
#